data_AF-A0A9P7JJ95-F1
#
_entry.id   AF-A0A9P7JJ95-F1
#
_cell.length_a   1.000
_cell.length_b   1.000
_cell.length_c   1.000
_cell.angle_alpha   90.00
_cell.angle_beta   90.00
_cell.angle_gamma   90.00
#
_symmetry.space_group_name_H-M   'P 1'
#
loop_
_entity.id
_entity.type
_entity.pdbx_description
1 polymer ?
#
loop_
_entity_poly.entity_id
_entity_poly.type
_entity_poly.pdbx_seq_one_letter_code
_entity_poly.pdbx_strand_id
1 'polypeptide(L)'
;MASLRHEFYETDEKLTISIFDRGADPAQVSITFEPSKIIYVNGEKTLSLEPLKGQIDPERCDFTVGKVKVELRLAKTAQGRWGGITGDAPDPLQTAPIGPTTSPAVAEARAKPKKNWEELTTKILTSEKEATVDEDPNVGGDGTVNSFFQKIFGDADDDAKRAMMKSFQESGGTTLSTNWEEVSKGTVEVKPPAGSEWKKWN
;
A
#
# COMPACT_ATOMS: atom_id res chain seq x y z
N MET A 1 16.44 -27.30 19.35
CA MET A 1 15.82 -25.99 19.69
C MET A 1 15.22 -25.44 18.41
N ALA A 2 13.89 -25.31 18.36
CA ALA A 2 13.22 -24.79 17.18
C ALA A 2 13.49 -23.27 17.09
N SER A 3 14.30 -22.86 16.10
CA SER A 3 14.51 -21.44 15.84
C SER A 3 13.21 -20.83 15.36
N LEU A 4 12.75 -19.76 16.01
CA LEU A 4 11.57 -19.03 15.57
C LEU A 4 11.84 -18.39 14.22
N ARG A 5 10.96 -18.66 13.25
CA ARG A 5 11.04 -18.02 11.94
C ARG A 5 10.85 -16.52 12.13
N HIS A 6 11.78 -15.76 11.57
CA HIS A 6 11.71 -14.30 11.57
C HIS A 6 12.04 -13.77 10.17
N GLU A 7 11.55 -12.58 9.89
CA GLU A 7 11.85 -11.80 8.70
C GLU A 7 12.13 -10.37 9.14
N PHE A 8 12.89 -9.61 8.34
CA PHE A 8 13.12 -8.20 8.62
C PHE A 8 13.07 -7.37 7.36
N TYR A 9 12.77 -6.11 7.54
CA TYR A 9 12.98 -5.08 6.55
C TYR A 9 13.53 -3.83 7.23
N GLU A 10 14.26 -3.01 6.46
CA GLU A 10 14.95 -1.85 7.00
C GLU A 10 14.89 -0.65 6.06
N THR A 11 14.83 0.52 6.70
CA THR A 11 15.18 1.80 6.10
C THR A 11 16.57 2.21 6.61
N ASP A 12 17.07 3.35 6.17
CA ASP A 12 18.36 3.87 6.66
C ASP A 12 18.34 4.15 8.18
N GLU A 13 17.18 4.43 8.76
CA GLU A 13 17.03 4.85 10.16
C GLU A 13 16.34 3.81 11.06
N LYS A 14 15.47 2.96 10.49
CA LYS A 14 14.64 2.01 11.25
C LYS A 14 14.82 0.59 10.76
N LEU A 15 14.81 -0.36 11.69
CA LEU A 15 14.81 -1.79 11.41
C LEU A 15 13.52 -2.39 11.98
N THR A 16 12.74 -3.11 11.18
CA THR A 16 11.54 -3.81 11.65
C THR A 16 11.74 -5.31 11.51
N ILE A 17 11.53 -6.05 12.59
CA ILE A 17 11.67 -7.51 12.65
C ILE A 17 10.28 -8.11 12.91
N SER A 18 9.85 -9.00 12.03
CA SER A 18 8.63 -9.79 12.18
C SER A 18 8.99 -11.19 12.66
N ILE A 19 8.62 -11.53 13.88
CA ILE A 19 8.76 -12.87 14.46
C ILE A 19 7.44 -13.62 14.26
N PHE A 20 7.46 -14.73 13.54
CA PHE A 20 6.25 -15.51 13.26
C PHE A 20 5.92 -16.44 14.42
N ASP A 21 5.30 -15.87 15.46
CA ASP A 21 4.72 -16.60 16.58
C ASP A 21 3.19 -16.50 16.57
N ARG A 22 2.52 -17.60 16.16
CA ARG A 22 1.06 -17.65 16.07
C ARG A 22 0.45 -17.86 17.45
N GLY A 23 -0.50 -17.00 17.80
CA GLY A 23 -1.22 -17.06 19.07
C GLY A 23 -0.38 -16.61 20.27
N ALA A 24 0.61 -15.74 20.05
CA ALA A 24 1.36 -15.14 21.15
C ALA A 24 0.44 -14.31 22.05
N ASP A 25 0.45 -14.58 23.35
CA ASP A 25 -0.29 -13.82 24.34
C ASP A 25 0.51 -12.56 24.72
N PRO A 26 -0.04 -11.35 24.55
CA PRO A 26 0.62 -10.13 24.99
C PRO A 26 1.10 -10.14 26.44
N ALA A 27 0.44 -10.90 27.34
CA ALA A 27 0.82 -11.00 28.74
C ALA A 27 2.04 -11.90 28.99
N GLN A 28 2.36 -12.79 28.06
CA GLN A 28 3.48 -13.75 28.18
C GLN A 28 4.69 -13.34 27.31
N VAL A 29 4.51 -12.37 26.42
CA VAL A 29 5.58 -11.83 25.58
C VAL A 29 6.41 -10.83 26.35
N SER A 30 7.71 -11.11 26.46
CA SER A 30 8.71 -10.17 26.97
C SER A 30 9.81 -9.97 25.94
N ILE A 31 10.19 -8.71 25.71
CA ILE A 31 11.23 -8.34 24.75
C ILE A 31 12.26 -7.47 25.47
N THR A 32 13.51 -7.86 25.37
CA THR A 32 14.65 -7.10 25.89
C THR A 32 15.44 -6.52 24.74
N PHE A 33 15.52 -5.18 24.70
CA PHE A 33 16.32 -4.44 23.74
C PHE A 33 17.64 -4.03 24.40
N GLU A 34 18.74 -4.49 23.85
CA GLU A 34 20.10 -4.04 24.19
C GLU A 34 20.76 -3.43 22.95
N PRO A 35 21.78 -2.57 23.10
CA PRO A 35 22.39 -1.86 21.98
C PRO A 35 22.85 -2.77 20.83
N SER A 36 23.30 -4.00 21.11
CA SER A 36 23.76 -4.95 20.08
C SER A 36 23.09 -6.33 20.19
N LYS A 37 21.97 -6.43 20.92
CA LYS A 37 21.30 -7.71 21.18
C LYS A 37 19.80 -7.52 21.37
N ILE A 38 19.02 -8.44 20.81
CA ILE A 38 17.58 -8.51 21.04
C ILE A 38 17.22 -9.90 21.53
N ILE A 39 16.45 -9.95 22.62
CA ILE A 39 15.94 -11.21 23.17
C ILE A 39 14.43 -11.13 23.18
N TYR A 40 13.79 -12.08 22.51
CA TYR A 40 12.35 -12.31 22.55
C TYR A 40 12.06 -13.59 23.33
N VAL A 41 11.16 -13.51 24.31
CA VAL A 41 10.70 -14.65 25.09
C VAL A 41 9.17 -14.64 25.13
N ASN A 42 8.58 -15.80 24.85
CA ASN A 42 7.15 -16.06 24.98
C ASN A 42 6.94 -17.48 25.54
N GLY A 43 6.80 -17.58 26.86
CA GLY A 43 6.74 -18.86 27.56
C GLY A 43 7.99 -19.72 27.29
N GLU A 44 7.81 -20.86 26.63
CA GLU A 44 8.89 -21.79 26.26
C GLU A 44 9.64 -21.42 24.97
N LYS A 45 9.13 -20.43 24.22
CA LYS A 45 9.73 -20.01 22.96
C LYS A 45 10.68 -18.84 23.20
N THR A 46 11.93 -18.99 22.79
CA THR A 46 12.95 -17.94 22.91
C THR A 46 13.66 -17.74 21.58
N LEU A 47 13.85 -16.47 21.20
CA LEU A 47 14.67 -16.06 20.06
C LEU A 47 15.69 -15.03 20.55
N SER A 48 16.97 -15.33 20.40
CA SER A 48 18.06 -14.38 20.59
C SER A 48 18.66 -13.99 19.24
N LEU A 49 18.79 -12.69 19.01
CA LEU A 49 19.47 -12.11 17.86
C LEU A 49 20.73 -11.40 18.38
N GLU A 50 21.87 -12.09 18.26
CA GLU A 50 23.17 -11.61 18.72
C GLU A 50 24.31 -12.18 17.85
N PRO A 51 25.37 -11.40 17.58
CA PRO A 51 25.45 -9.94 17.68
C PRO A 51 24.67 -9.25 16.55
N LEU A 52 24.08 -8.09 16.83
CA LEU A 52 23.50 -7.25 15.79
C LEU A 52 24.62 -6.58 14.98
N LYS A 53 24.38 -6.37 13.69
CA LYS A 53 25.33 -5.70 12.80
C LYS A 53 25.60 -4.23 13.14
N GLY A 54 24.74 -3.61 13.94
CA GLY A 54 24.89 -2.21 14.35
C GLY A 54 24.18 -1.93 15.66
N GLN A 55 24.39 -0.72 16.17
CA GLN A 55 23.80 -0.30 17.44
C GLN A 55 22.36 0.20 17.26
N ILE A 56 21.46 -0.30 18.10
CA ILE A 56 20.09 0.21 18.24
C ILE A 56 19.96 1.12 19.46
N ASP A 57 19.03 2.06 19.42
CA ASP A 57 18.63 2.87 20.57
C ASP A 57 17.44 2.19 21.29
N PRO A 58 17.66 1.54 22.46
CA PRO A 58 16.62 0.80 23.16
C PRO A 58 15.41 1.65 23.58
N GLU A 59 15.62 2.96 23.83
CA GLU A 59 14.55 3.85 24.30
C GLU A 59 13.54 4.19 23.20
N ARG A 60 13.98 4.09 21.93
CA ARG A 60 13.15 4.35 20.75
C ARG A 60 12.69 3.07 20.05
N CYS A 61 12.87 1.92 20.70
CA CYS A 61 12.38 0.65 20.22
C CYS A 61 10.95 0.40 20.74
N ASP A 62 10.07 -0.06 19.86
CA ASP A 62 8.70 -0.44 20.18
C ASP A 62 8.39 -1.86 19.67
N PHE A 63 7.34 -2.48 20.20
CA PHE A 63 6.87 -3.76 19.70
C PHE A 63 5.34 -3.84 19.69
N THR A 64 4.81 -4.67 18.79
CA THR A 64 3.38 -4.93 18.65
C THR A 64 3.14 -6.43 18.53
N VAL A 65 2.29 -6.97 19.39
CA VAL A 65 1.92 -8.39 19.37
C VAL A 65 0.66 -8.57 18.51
N GLY A 66 0.82 -9.19 17.35
CA GLY A 66 -0.29 -9.58 16.47
C GLY A 66 -0.69 -11.05 16.67
N LYS A 67 -1.79 -11.46 16.02
CA LYS A 67 -2.30 -12.84 16.11
C LYS A 67 -1.37 -13.89 15.48
N VAL A 68 -0.62 -13.49 14.47
CA VAL A 68 0.21 -14.41 13.63
C VAL A 68 1.70 -14.13 13.79
N LYS A 69 2.05 -12.89 14.10
CA LYS A 69 3.42 -12.40 14.22
C LYS A 69 3.52 -11.33 15.30
N VAL A 70 4.71 -11.23 15.88
CA VAL A 70 5.12 -10.12 16.73
C VAL A 70 6.06 -9.23 15.92
N GLU A 71 5.76 -7.95 15.86
CA GLU A 71 6.55 -6.96 15.13
C GLU A 71 7.37 -6.13 16.11
N LEU A 72 8.69 -6.11 15.93
CA LEU A 72 9.62 -5.29 16.69
C LEU A 72 10.07 -4.15 15.78
N ARG A 73 9.91 -2.92 16.23
CA ARG A 73 10.38 -1.71 15.54
C ARG A 73 11.55 -1.14 16.32
N LEU A 74 12.68 -1.04 15.63
CA LEU A 74 13.96 -0.68 16.22
C LEU A 74 14.47 0.60 15.58
N ALA A 75 14.97 1.52 16.40
CA ALA A 75 15.65 2.71 15.94
C ALA A 75 17.16 2.46 15.87
N LYS A 76 17.78 2.73 14.73
CA LYS A 76 19.23 2.61 14.57
C LYS A 76 19.91 3.84 15.15
N THR A 77 21.06 3.64 15.79
CA THR A 77 21.91 4.74 16.28
C THR A 77 22.67 5.40 15.14
N ALA A 78 23.14 4.60 14.17
CA ALA A 78 23.82 5.08 12.98
C ALA A 78 22.97 4.82 11.74
N GLN A 79 22.87 5.82 10.86
CA GLN A 79 22.20 5.67 9.58
C GLN A 79 22.98 4.71 8.69
N GLY A 80 22.28 3.72 8.11
CA GLY A 80 22.89 2.76 7.19
C GLY A 80 22.10 1.47 7.07
N ARG A 81 22.26 0.77 5.95
CA ARG A 81 21.59 -0.52 5.69
C ARG A 81 22.51 -1.66 6.08
N TRP A 82 22.01 -2.61 6.87
CA TRP A 82 22.80 -3.70 7.43
C TRP A 82 22.88 -4.90 6.48
N GLY A 83 21.87 -5.08 5.62
CA GLY A 83 21.76 -6.21 4.68
C GLY A 83 21.56 -7.58 5.35
N GLY A 84 21.51 -7.61 6.69
CA GLY A 84 21.35 -8.78 7.55
C GLY A 84 21.24 -8.32 9.01
N ILE A 85 20.46 -9.03 9.83
CA ILE A 85 20.24 -8.64 11.24
C ILE A 85 21.44 -9.07 12.11
N THR A 86 21.88 -10.30 11.92
CA THR A 86 22.94 -10.93 12.71
C THR A 86 24.23 -11.03 11.90
N GLY A 87 25.36 -10.68 12.52
CA GLY A 87 26.68 -10.82 11.92
C GLY A 87 27.73 -10.12 12.76
N ASP A 88 29.00 -10.54 12.63
CA ASP A 88 30.13 -9.86 13.27
C ASP A 88 30.10 -8.38 12.86
N ALA A 89 30.00 -7.48 13.84
CA ALA A 89 29.99 -6.05 13.58
C ALA A 89 31.29 -5.70 12.86
N PRO A 90 31.27 -4.94 11.74
CA PRO A 90 32.49 -4.27 11.33
C PRO A 90 32.90 -3.37 12.50
N ASP A 91 34.10 -3.60 13.01
CA ASP A 91 34.78 -2.81 14.03
C ASP A 91 34.55 -1.29 13.78
N PRO A 92 34.21 -0.50 14.82
CA PRO A 92 33.90 0.92 14.66
C PRO A 92 35.08 1.78 14.14
N LEU A 93 36.28 1.20 13.94
CA LEU A 93 37.39 1.87 13.24
C LEU A 93 37.45 1.60 11.72
N GLN A 94 36.53 0.84 11.13
CA GLN A 94 36.36 0.81 9.67
C GLN A 94 35.42 1.91 9.18
N THR A 95 35.68 3.14 9.61
CA THR A 95 35.42 4.31 8.75
C THR A 95 36.61 4.48 7.82
N ALA A 96 36.89 3.47 6.99
CA ALA A 96 37.74 3.67 5.83
C ALA A 96 36.83 4.11 4.68
N PRO A 97 37.03 5.32 4.10
CA PRO A 97 36.31 5.69 2.91
C PRO A 97 36.71 4.68 1.84
N ILE A 98 35.73 3.94 1.32
CA ILE A 98 35.92 3.14 0.11
C ILE A 98 36.01 4.18 -1.02
N GLY A 99 37.20 4.76 -1.18
CA GLY A 99 37.58 5.53 -2.35
C GLY A 99 37.51 4.60 -3.56
N PRO A 100 37.02 5.08 -4.71
CA PRO A 100 36.88 4.29 -5.92
C PRO A 100 38.27 3.91 -6.44
N THR A 101 38.48 2.64 -6.75
CA THR A 101 39.65 2.17 -7.50
C THR A 101 39.72 2.90 -8.83
N THR A 102 40.86 3.55 -9.04
CA THR A 102 41.16 4.53 -10.09
C THR A 102 41.21 3.96 -11.50
N SER A 103 40.55 4.63 -12.46
CA SER A 103 41.09 4.99 -13.78
C SER A 103 40.17 6.01 -14.49
N PRO A 104 40.69 6.84 -15.41
CA PRO A 104 40.69 8.28 -15.14
C PRO A 104 39.66 9.13 -15.92
N ALA A 105 39.40 10.29 -15.32
CA ALA A 105 39.11 11.60 -15.93
C ALA A 105 37.67 11.95 -16.38
N VAL A 106 37.25 13.10 -15.83
CA VAL A 106 36.33 14.14 -16.35
C VAL A 106 34.87 14.15 -15.84
N ALA A 107 34.59 15.27 -15.14
CA ALA A 107 33.34 16.02 -14.97
C ALA A 107 32.27 15.56 -13.96
N GLU A 108 32.21 16.31 -12.87
CA GLU A 108 31.01 16.87 -12.21
C GLU A 108 29.68 16.09 -12.35
N ALA A 109 29.41 15.17 -11.42
CA ALA A 109 28.08 14.61 -11.24
C ALA A 109 27.35 15.30 -10.08
N ARG A 110 26.66 16.39 -10.42
CA ARG A 110 25.62 17.08 -9.65
C ARG A 110 24.77 16.10 -8.84
N ALA A 111 24.64 16.35 -7.53
CA ALA A 111 23.75 15.61 -6.64
C ALA A 111 22.36 15.47 -7.28
N LYS A 112 21.92 14.23 -7.53
CA LYS A 112 20.57 13.99 -8.06
C LYS A 112 19.57 14.35 -6.96
N PRO A 113 18.63 15.28 -7.22
CA PRO A 113 17.67 15.67 -6.20
C PRO A 113 16.83 14.44 -5.80
N LYS A 114 16.64 14.28 -4.48
CA LYS A 114 15.69 13.32 -3.93
C LYS A 114 14.36 13.51 -4.65
N LYS A 115 13.85 12.44 -5.26
CA LYS A 115 12.58 12.45 -5.97
C LYS A 115 11.48 12.61 -4.92
N ASN A 116 11.01 13.84 -4.74
CA ASN A 116 9.84 14.13 -3.91
C ASN A 116 8.61 13.55 -4.59
N TRP A 117 8.23 12.34 -4.17
CA TRP A 117 7.05 11.67 -4.68
C TRP A 117 5.76 12.46 -4.42
N GLU A 118 5.70 13.24 -3.32
CA GLU A 118 4.55 14.10 -3.03
C GLU A 118 4.39 15.26 -4.02
N GLU A 119 5.49 15.88 -4.45
CA GLU A 119 5.46 16.90 -5.53
C GLU A 119 5.09 16.28 -6.88
N LEU A 120 5.50 15.04 -7.14
CA LEU A 120 5.09 14.30 -8.34
C LEU A 120 3.59 13.99 -8.31
N THR A 121 3.05 13.53 -7.18
CA THR A 121 1.60 13.28 -7.02
C THR A 121 0.79 14.55 -7.17
N THR A 122 1.18 15.64 -6.51
CA THR A 122 0.49 16.93 -6.67
C THR A 122 0.63 17.47 -8.09
N LYS A 123 1.79 17.33 -8.74
CA LYS A 123 1.98 17.77 -10.13
C LYS A 123 1.18 16.93 -11.12
N ILE A 124 1.06 15.61 -10.94
CA ILE A 124 0.22 14.76 -11.79
C ILE A 124 -1.25 15.14 -11.59
N LEU A 125 -1.71 15.24 -10.35
CA LEU A 125 -3.09 15.64 -10.02
C LEU A 125 -3.46 17.04 -10.55
N THR A 126 -2.49 17.96 -10.63
CA THR A 126 -2.71 19.33 -11.12
C THR A 126 -2.46 19.49 -12.63
N SER A 127 -1.64 18.61 -13.24
CA SER A 127 -1.29 18.69 -14.68
C SER A 127 -2.15 17.78 -15.56
N GLU A 128 -2.81 16.77 -15.00
CA GLU A 128 -4.02 16.20 -15.60
C GLU A 128 -5.14 17.24 -15.47
N LYS A 129 -5.05 18.23 -16.36
CA LYS A 129 -6.22 18.91 -16.91
C LYS A 129 -7.24 17.82 -17.20
N GLU A 130 -8.32 17.82 -16.42
CA GLU A 130 -9.46 16.90 -16.53
C GLU A 130 -9.71 16.64 -18.01
N ALA A 131 -9.48 15.42 -18.48
CA ALA A 131 -9.98 15.04 -19.79
C ALA A 131 -11.48 15.25 -19.70
N THR A 132 -11.97 16.22 -20.47
CA THR A 132 -13.36 16.62 -20.40
C THR A 132 -14.22 15.42 -20.75
N VAL A 133 -15.43 15.36 -20.16
CA VAL A 133 -16.45 14.31 -20.39
C VAL A 133 -16.74 14.03 -21.88
N ASP A 134 -16.31 14.94 -22.77
CA ASP A 134 -16.39 14.84 -24.23
C ASP A 134 -15.42 13.81 -24.85
N GLU A 135 -14.24 13.57 -24.24
CA GLU A 135 -13.20 12.66 -24.80
C GLU A 135 -13.24 11.24 -24.21
N ASP A 136 -13.57 11.07 -22.93
CA ASP A 136 -13.72 9.75 -22.32
C ASP A 136 -14.78 9.77 -21.20
N PRO A 137 -15.93 9.10 -21.37
CA PRO A 137 -16.99 9.07 -20.36
C PRO A 137 -16.59 8.31 -19.08
N ASN A 138 -15.44 7.62 -19.05
CA ASN A 138 -14.93 6.96 -17.84
C ASN A 138 -13.89 7.78 -17.06
N VAL A 139 -13.52 8.98 -17.53
CA VAL A 139 -12.57 9.84 -16.80
C VAL A 139 -13.28 10.50 -15.62
N GLY A 140 -12.77 10.23 -14.40
CA GLY A 140 -13.25 10.83 -13.15
C GLY A 140 -14.14 9.96 -12.27
N GLY A 141 -14.28 8.67 -12.59
CA GLY A 141 -15.04 7.71 -11.78
C GLY A 141 -16.55 7.99 -11.77
N ASP A 142 -17.25 7.42 -10.79
CA ASP A 142 -18.73 7.41 -10.71
C ASP A 142 -19.36 8.82 -10.68
N GLY A 143 -18.66 9.82 -10.11
CA GLY A 143 -19.16 11.19 -9.99
C GLY A 143 -19.31 11.94 -11.32
N THR A 144 -18.39 11.72 -12.26
CA THR A 144 -18.45 12.34 -13.60
C THR A 144 -19.55 11.70 -14.45
N VAL A 145 -19.67 10.37 -14.38
CA VAL A 145 -20.71 9.60 -15.07
C VAL A 145 -22.11 10.01 -14.58
N ASN A 146 -22.27 10.21 -13.26
CA ASN A 146 -23.53 10.68 -12.69
C ASN A 146 -23.91 12.08 -13.20
N SER A 147 -22.95 12.99 -13.33
CA SER A 147 -23.19 14.34 -13.86
C SER A 147 -23.63 14.31 -15.33
N PHE A 148 -23.05 13.41 -16.12
CA PHE A 148 -23.46 13.17 -17.51
C PHE A 148 -24.91 12.67 -17.61
N PHE A 149 -25.30 11.70 -16.78
CA PHE A 149 -26.69 11.21 -16.76
C PHE A 149 -27.69 12.26 -16.27
N GLN A 150 -27.32 13.10 -15.29
CA GLN A 150 -28.15 14.20 -14.84
C GLN A 150 -28.41 15.22 -15.95
N LYS A 151 -27.40 15.50 -16.79
CA LYS A 151 -27.57 16.38 -17.96
C LYS A 151 -28.52 15.78 -18.99
N ILE A 152 -28.31 14.51 -19.37
CA ILE A 152 -29.22 13.79 -20.30
C ILE A 152 -30.65 13.80 -19.75
N PHE A 153 -30.83 13.52 -18.46
CA PHE A 153 -32.16 13.53 -17.85
C PHE A 153 -32.76 14.94 -17.79
N GLY A 154 -31.96 15.98 -17.53
CA GLY A 154 -32.43 17.37 -17.51
C GLY A 154 -32.95 17.84 -18.87
N ASP A 155 -32.18 17.55 -19.92
CA ASP A 155 -32.48 17.95 -21.31
C ASP A 155 -33.48 17.01 -22.03
N ALA A 156 -33.83 15.86 -21.45
CA ALA A 156 -34.72 14.88 -22.06
C ALA A 156 -36.23 15.23 -21.99
N ASP A 157 -36.95 14.84 -23.04
CA ASP A 157 -38.42 14.85 -23.09
C ASP A 157 -39.02 13.83 -22.09
N ASP A 158 -40.30 14.00 -21.75
CA ASP A 158 -40.99 13.14 -20.76
C ASP A 158 -40.96 11.65 -21.12
N ASP A 159 -41.06 11.30 -22.41
CA ASP A 159 -40.97 9.90 -22.85
C ASP A 159 -39.56 9.33 -22.71
N ALA A 160 -38.53 10.14 -23.00
CA ALA A 160 -37.13 9.73 -22.80
C ALA A 160 -36.81 9.57 -21.31
N LYS A 161 -37.33 10.45 -20.44
CA LYS A 161 -37.22 10.32 -18.97
C LYS A 161 -37.89 9.04 -18.48
N ARG A 162 -39.07 8.72 -19.00
CA ARG A 162 -39.80 7.47 -18.67
C ARG A 162 -39.06 6.24 -19.14
N ALA A 163 -38.48 6.26 -20.34
CA ALA A 163 -37.66 5.17 -20.86
C ALA A 163 -36.41 4.95 -20.00
N MET A 164 -35.76 6.04 -19.60
CA MET A 164 -34.56 6.02 -18.77
C MET A 164 -34.84 5.43 -17.38
N MET A 165 -35.91 5.88 -16.72
CA MET A 165 -36.34 5.36 -15.42
C MET A 165 -36.76 3.89 -15.49
N LYS A 166 -37.55 3.52 -16.51
CA LYS A 166 -38.00 2.13 -16.67
C LYS A 166 -36.83 1.19 -16.95
N SER A 167 -35.92 1.57 -17.83
CA SER A 167 -34.72 0.77 -18.15
C SER A 167 -33.82 0.62 -16.93
N PHE A 168 -33.61 1.70 -16.17
CA PHE A 168 -32.79 1.66 -14.96
C PHE A 168 -33.39 0.72 -13.91
N GLN A 169 -34.71 0.81 -13.70
CA GLN A 169 -35.42 -0.01 -12.72
C GLN A 169 -35.50 -1.50 -13.09
N GLU A 170 -35.77 -1.81 -14.37
CA GLU A 170 -35.90 -3.19 -14.85
C GLU A 170 -34.53 -3.88 -14.99
N SER A 171 -33.50 -3.16 -15.42
CA SER A 171 -32.14 -3.69 -15.59
C SER A 171 -31.29 -3.68 -14.32
N GLY A 172 -31.87 -3.27 -13.17
CA GLY A 172 -31.12 -3.17 -11.91
C GLY A 172 -29.95 -2.19 -11.97
N GLY A 173 -30.06 -1.13 -12.77
CA GLY A 173 -29.04 -0.09 -12.94
C GLY A 173 -27.93 -0.41 -13.93
N THR A 174 -28.00 -1.53 -14.64
CA THR A 174 -26.95 -1.97 -15.57
C THR A 174 -27.14 -1.51 -17.02
N THR A 175 -28.35 -1.08 -17.39
CA THR A 175 -28.67 -0.66 -18.76
C THR A 175 -29.56 0.58 -18.73
N LEU A 176 -29.21 1.54 -19.57
CA LEU A 176 -29.92 2.80 -19.71
C LEU A 176 -30.33 2.99 -21.17
N SER A 177 -31.64 3.09 -21.43
CA SER A 177 -32.16 3.41 -22.76
C SER A 177 -33.02 4.66 -22.69
N THR A 178 -32.85 5.55 -23.67
CA THR A 178 -33.63 6.79 -23.83
C THR A 178 -34.78 6.63 -24.83
N ASN A 179 -34.97 5.45 -25.43
CA ASN A 179 -35.98 5.21 -26.46
C ASN A 179 -37.24 4.54 -25.89
N TRP A 180 -38.32 5.30 -25.70
CA TRP A 180 -39.58 4.79 -25.12
C TRP A 180 -40.25 3.72 -25.98
N GLU A 181 -40.17 3.80 -27.31
CA GLU A 181 -40.84 2.84 -28.20
C GLU A 181 -40.27 1.41 -28.09
N GLU A 182 -39.01 1.29 -27.66
CA GLU A 182 -38.34 0.01 -27.48
C GLU A 182 -38.60 -0.54 -26.07
N VAL A 183 -38.40 0.30 -25.06
CA VAL A 183 -38.57 -0.05 -23.64
C VAL A 183 -40.05 -0.29 -23.30
N SER A 184 -41.00 0.30 -24.02
CA SER A 184 -42.43 0.05 -23.80
C SER A 184 -42.88 -1.34 -24.28
N LYS A 185 -42.21 -1.93 -25.27
CA LYS A 185 -42.60 -3.21 -25.90
C LYS A 185 -42.13 -4.45 -25.14
N GLY A 186 -41.11 -4.34 -24.30
CA GLY A 186 -40.53 -5.47 -23.58
C GLY A 186 -39.76 -5.05 -22.33
N THR A 187 -39.33 -6.03 -21.54
CA THR A 187 -38.50 -5.82 -20.36
C THR A 187 -37.04 -5.63 -20.74
N VAL A 188 -36.35 -4.68 -20.11
CA VAL A 188 -34.91 -4.46 -20.34
C VAL A 188 -34.08 -5.52 -19.62
N GLU A 189 -33.20 -6.22 -20.36
CA GLU A 189 -32.35 -7.28 -19.83
C GLU A 189 -31.23 -6.71 -18.95
N VAL A 190 -30.93 -7.40 -17.84
CA VAL A 190 -29.83 -7.05 -16.94
C VAL A 190 -28.51 -7.49 -17.55
N LYS A 191 -27.58 -6.56 -17.77
CA LYS A 191 -26.24 -6.86 -18.29
C LYS A 191 -25.20 -6.54 -17.21
N PRO A 192 -24.86 -7.49 -16.34
CA PRO A 192 -23.92 -7.24 -15.26
C PRO A 192 -22.53 -6.89 -15.83
N PRO A 193 -21.73 -6.09 -15.10
CA PRO A 193 -20.34 -5.80 -15.46
C PRO A 193 -19.52 -7.09 -15.61
N ALA A 194 -18.50 -7.05 -16.47
CA ALA A 194 -17.64 -8.20 -16.71
C ALA A 194 -17.10 -8.81 -15.40
N GLY A 195 -17.28 -10.12 -15.23
CA GLY A 195 -16.89 -10.85 -14.01
C GLY A 195 -17.95 -10.86 -12.90
N SER A 196 -19.13 -10.27 -13.10
CA SER A 196 -20.26 -10.31 -12.17
C SER A 196 -21.42 -11.13 -12.74
N GLU A 197 -22.08 -11.95 -11.90
CA GLU A 197 -23.28 -12.71 -12.28
C GLU A 197 -24.50 -12.13 -11.55
N TRP A 198 -25.57 -11.87 -12.31
CA TRP A 198 -26.84 -11.44 -11.71
C TRP A 198 -27.51 -12.63 -11.00
N LYS A 199 -27.75 -12.50 -9.69
CA LYS A 199 -28.50 -13.48 -8.90
C LYS A 199 -29.79 -12.89 -8.38
N LYS A 200 -30.92 -13.53 -8.72
CA LYS A 200 -32.21 -13.28 -8.07
C LYS A 200 -32.26 -14.08 -6.78
N TRP A 201 -32.32 -13.39 -5.65
CA TRP A 201 -32.61 -14.00 -4.36
C TRP A 201 -34.12 -13.98 -4.15
N ASN A 202 -34.72 -15.16 -3.94
CA ASN A 202 -36.12 -15.32 -3.54
C ASN A 202 -36.24 -15.33 -2.03
#